data_AF-A0A8J6AJX1-F1
#
_entry.id   AF-A0A8J6AJX1-F1
#
_cell.length_a   1.000
_cell.length_b   1.000
_cell.length_c   1.000
_cell.angle_alpha   90.00
_cell.angle_beta   90.00
_cell.angle_gamma   90.00
#
_symmetry.space_group_name_H-M   'P 1'
#
loop_
_entity.id
_entity.type
_entity.pdbx_description
1 polymer ?
#
loop_
_entity_poly.entity_id
_entity_poly.type
_entity_poly.pdbx_seq_one_letter_code
_entity_poly.pdbx_strand_id
1 'polypeptide(L)'
;MLLTLGWGSLFFPGLFALCTWGLRRARPEWTDSDCAMISTRLVSSVQAVLATGSGIVVVRSCKDVITDRHWLAREYVWFLIPYMVYDFYAMYLCEWYRTRDQNRKDPLTTFRNFLSKNRLMITHHAVILFVLVPVTQLKQQHTLLYKVNGIITLTTFLSCRILLFPFMYWSYGQQQGLNMFQVPFHIPFFCNVANAFLIAPQIYWFSLLCKKAVRLFDSAPAKKDG
;
A
#
# COMPACT_ATOMS: atom_id res chain seq x y z
N MET A 1 -17.16 -11.87 -0.82
CA MET A 1 -17.16 -10.56 -1.52
C MET A 1 -17.87 -9.45 -0.74
N LEU A 2 -19.21 -9.32 -0.71
CA LEU A 2 -19.85 -8.23 0.05
C LEU A 2 -19.71 -8.37 1.57
N LEU A 3 -19.80 -9.60 2.08
CA LEU A 3 -19.60 -9.88 3.50
C LEU A 3 -18.16 -9.55 3.95
N THR A 4 -17.15 -9.93 3.17
CA THR A 4 -15.73 -9.64 3.46
C THR A 4 -15.43 -8.14 3.42
N LEU A 5 -16.07 -7.39 2.52
CA LEU A 5 -16.02 -5.94 2.50
C LEU A 5 -16.69 -5.33 3.73
N GLY A 6 -17.87 -5.82 4.14
CA GLY A 6 -18.55 -5.40 5.36
C GLY A 6 -17.73 -5.66 6.62
N TRP A 7 -17.14 -6.85 6.73
CA TRP A 7 -16.24 -7.21 7.83
C TRP A 7 -15.01 -6.31 7.87
N GLY A 8 -14.36 -6.03 6.72
CA GLY A 8 -13.24 -5.09 6.66
C GLY A 8 -13.64 -3.67 7.10
N SER A 9 -14.77 -3.18 6.63
CA SER A 9 -15.28 -1.84 6.96
C SER A 9 -15.64 -1.67 8.44
N LEU A 10 -15.98 -2.76 9.15
CA LEU A 10 -16.18 -2.73 10.59
C LEU A 10 -14.87 -2.93 11.35
N PHE A 11 -14.02 -3.84 10.87
CA PHE A 11 -12.79 -4.28 11.55
C PHE A 11 -11.77 -3.15 11.69
N PHE A 12 -11.43 -2.44 10.61
CA PHE A 12 -10.36 -1.43 10.68
C PHE A 12 -10.74 -0.19 11.51
N PRO A 13 -11.91 0.45 11.30
CA PRO A 13 -12.34 1.56 12.15
C PRO A 13 -12.62 1.12 13.59
N GLY A 14 -13.16 -0.09 13.79
CA GLY A 14 -13.39 -0.66 15.11
C GLY A 14 -12.09 -0.88 15.88
N LEU A 15 -11.08 -1.47 15.24
CA LEU A 15 -9.77 -1.66 15.84
C LEU A 15 -9.10 -0.32 16.17
N PHE A 16 -9.19 0.66 15.27
CA PHE A 16 -8.70 2.01 15.53
C PHE A 16 -9.35 2.67 16.75
N ALA A 17 -10.68 2.61 16.83
CA ALA A 17 -11.43 3.19 17.94
C ALA A 17 -11.11 2.51 19.26
N LEU A 18 -11.04 1.17 19.28
CA LEU A 18 -10.68 0.37 20.46
C LEU A 18 -9.25 0.65 20.91
N CYS A 19 -8.29 0.72 19.99
CA CYS A 19 -6.90 1.07 20.30
C CYS A 19 -6.79 2.49 20.84
N THR A 20 -7.46 3.46 20.20
CA THR A 20 -7.43 4.86 20.65
C THR A 20 -8.06 5.01 22.03
N TRP A 21 -9.20 4.34 22.26
CA TRP A 21 -9.87 4.32 23.56
C TRP A 21 -9.01 3.67 24.65
N GLY A 22 -8.41 2.51 24.35
CA GLY A 22 -7.52 1.80 25.27
C GLY A 22 -6.29 2.63 25.63
N LEU A 23 -5.65 3.27 24.65
CA LEU A 23 -4.50 4.15 24.86
C LEU A 23 -4.86 5.37 25.72
N ARG A 24 -5.99 6.02 25.45
CA ARG A 24 -6.50 7.14 26.26
C ARG A 24 -6.75 6.73 27.70
N ARG A 25 -7.27 5.52 27.94
CA ARG A 25 -7.54 5.01 29.29
C ARG A 25 -6.27 4.57 30.03
N ALA A 26 -5.31 3.99 29.32
CA ALA A 26 -4.05 3.52 29.89
C ALA A 26 -3.03 4.63 30.14
N ARG A 27 -3.04 5.70 29.32
CA ARG A 27 -2.11 6.83 29.40
C ARG A 27 -2.87 8.16 29.25
N PRO A 28 -3.48 8.68 30.33
CA PRO A 28 -4.21 9.94 30.30
C PRO A 28 -3.33 11.16 29.98
N GLU A 29 -2.01 11.03 30.16
CA GLU A 29 -1.03 12.10 29.90
C GLU A 29 -0.74 12.31 28.41
N TRP A 30 -1.16 11.39 27.53
CA TRP A 30 -0.88 11.48 26.10
C TRP A 30 -1.89 12.37 25.38
N THR A 31 -1.40 13.14 24.41
CA THR A 31 -2.29 13.98 23.60
C THR A 31 -3.19 13.13 22.70
N ASP A 32 -4.32 13.70 22.29
CA ASP A 32 -5.23 13.05 21.33
C ASP A 32 -4.53 12.74 20.00
N SER A 33 -3.56 13.57 19.60
CA SER A 33 -2.78 13.36 18.37
C SER A 33 -1.86 12.14 18.50
N ASP A 34 -1.20 11.96 19.65
CA ASP A 34 -0.30 10.83 19.89
C ASP A 34 -1.07 9.50 19.92
N CYS A 35 -2.21 9.48 20.62
CA CYS A 35 -3.07 8.30 20.70
C CYS A 35 -3.59 7.89 19.32
N ALA A 36 -4.03 8.84 18.49
CA ALA A 36 -4.51 8.58 17.14
C ALA A 36 -3.37 8.12 16.21
N MET A 37 -2.18 8.73 16.31
CA MET A 37 -1.02 8.36 15.50
C MET A 37 -0.54 6.94 15.80
N ILE A 38 -0.46 6.55 17.07
CA ILE A 38 -0.05 5.20 17.48
C ILE A 38 -1.11 4.19 17.06
N SER A 39 -2.39 4.50 17.23
CA SER A 39 -3.49 3.63 16.81
C SER A 39 -3.47 3.40 15.29
N THR A 40 -3.20 4.44 14.50
CA THR A 40 -3.05 4.32 13.04
C THR A 40 -1.93 3.34 12.69
N ARG A 41 -0.74 3.52 13.29
CA ARG A 41 0.43 2.64 13.05
C ARG A 41 0.16 1.18 13.44
N LEU A 42 -0.58 0.96 14.53
CA LEU A 42 -0.96 -0.38 14.97
C LEU A 42 -1.88 -1.05 13.95
N VAL A 43 -2.92 -0.36 13.50
CA VAL A 43 -3.84 -0.91 12.49
C VAL A 43 -3.11 -1.20 11.17
N SER A 44 -2.21 -0.32 10.73
CA SER A 44 -1.37 -0.56 9.54
C SER A 44 -0.44 -1.78 9.73
N SER A 45 0.09 -1.97 10.94
CA SER A 45 0.94 -3.14 11.27
C SER A 45 0.15 -4.44 11.23
N VAL A 46 -1.06 -4.46 11.79
CA VAL A 46 -1.96 -5.62 11.70
C VAL A 46 -2.26 -5.95 10.25
N GLN A 47 -2.54 -4.94 9.43
CA GLN A 47 -2.77 -5.18 8.01
C GLN A 47 -1.54 -5.71 7.28
N ALA A 48 -0.34 -5.22 7.60
CA ALA A 48 0.90 -5.73 7.03
C ALA A 48 1.12 -7.22 7.36
N VAL A 49 0.80 -7.64 8.58
CA VAL A 49 0.86 -9.05 9.00
C VAL A 49 -0.16 -9.89 8.23
N LEU A 50 -1.41 -9.44 8.12
CA LEU A 50 -2.44 -10.14 7.36
C LEU A 50 -2.11 -10.25 5.86
N ALA A 51 -1.53 -9.20 5.28
CA ALA A 51 -1.08 -9.18 3.88
C ALA A 51 0.07 -10.17 3.66
N THR A 52 1.03 -10.20 4.58
CA THR A 52 2.17 -11.11 4.52
C THR A 52 1.72 -12.56 4.70
N GLY A 53 0.89 -12.83 5.71
CA GLY A 53 0.35 -14.17 5.98
C GLY A 53 -0.48 -14.70 4.83
N SER A 54 -1.41 -13.90 4.29
CA SER A 54 -2.19 -14.28 3.11
C SER A 54 -1.32 -14.54 1.88
N GLY A 55 -0.28 -13.72 1.65
CA GLY A 55 0.71 -13.93 0.59
C GLY A 55 1.46 -15.26 0.72
N ILE A 56 1.94 -15.59 1.92
CA ILE A 56 2.63 -16.87 2.20
C ILE A 56 1.70 -18.06 1.94
N VAL A 57 0.45 -17.99 2.40
CA VAL A 57 -0.54 -19.06 2.20
C VAL A 57 -0.81 -19.26 0.70
N VAL A 58 -1.01 -18.19 -0.07
CA VAL A 58 -1.23 -18.28 -1.52
C VAL A 58 -0.03 -18.92 -2.22
N VAL A 59 1.19 -18.54 -1.85
CA VAL A 59 2.42 -19.10 -2.45
C VAL A 59 2.59 -20.57 -2.13
N ARG A 60 2.25 -21.01 -0.91
CA ARG A 60 2.36 -22.43 -0.52
C ARG A 60 1.25 -23.30 -1.11
N SER A 61 0.06 -22.73 -1.34
CA SER A 61 -1.10 -23.48 -1.82
C SER A 61 -1.17 -23.61 -3.34
N CYS A 62 -0.54 -22.72 -4.11
CA CYS A 62 -0.55 -22.75 -5.57
C CYS A 62 0.71 -23.40 -6.13
N LYS A 63 0.56 -24.27 -7.14
CA LYS A 63 1.70 -24.84 -7.89
C LYS A 63 2.30 -23.80 -8.85
N ASP A 64 1.45 -23.01 -9.50
CA ASP A 64 1.88 -21.85 -10.28
C ASP A 64 1.12 -20.60 -9.83
N VAL A 65 1.71 -19.85 -8.90
CA VAL A 65 1.15 -18.61 -8.33
C VAL A 65 0.87 -17.54 -9.39
N ILE A 66 1.52 -17.60 -10.56
CA ILE A 66 1.36 -16.63 -11.64
C ILE A 66 0.07 -16.92 -12.43
N THR A 67 -0.24 -18.20 -12.63
CA THR A 67 -1.33 -18.67 -13.50
C THR A 67 -2.56 -19.07 -12.70
N ASP A 68 -2.37 -19.62 -11.51
CA ASP A 68 -3.43 -20.09 -10.62
C ASP A 68 -4.06 -18.92 -9.85
N ARG A 69 -5.40 -18.86 -9.87
CA ARG A 69 -6.16 -17.92 -9.04
C ARG A 69 -6.50 -18.59 -7.71
N HIS A 70 -5.85 -18.16 -6.64
CA HIS A 70 -6.23 -18.60 -5.30
C HIS A 70 -7.45 -17.81 -4.78
N TRP A 71 -8.44 -18.51 -4.22
CA TRP A 71 -9.65 -17.87 -3.66
C TRP A 71 -9.33 -16.84 -2.57
N LEU A 72 -8.31 -17.13 -1.75
CA LEU A 72 -7.83 -16.22 -0.70
C LEU A 72 -7.32 -14.90 -1.27
N ALA A 73 -6.58 -14.92 -2.37
CA ALA A 73 -6.09 -13.70 -3.01
C ALA A 73 -7.26 -12.83 -3.50
N ARG A 74 -8.32 -13.44 -4.03
CA ARG A 74 -9.52 -12.71 -4.48
C ARG A 74 -10.28 -12.08 -3.32
N GLU A 75 -10.53 -12.82 -2.25
CA GLU A 75 -11.25 -12.29 -1.08
C GLU A 75 -10.41 -11.26 -0.31
N TYR A 76 -9.08 -11.42 -0.27
CA TYR A 76 -8.19 -10.46 0.38
C TYR A 76 -8.20 -9.08 -0.31
N VAL A 77 -8.37 -9.01 -1.63
CA VAL A 77 -8.56 -7.73 -2.34
C VAL A 77 -9.81 -6.99 -1.85
N TRP A 78 -10.90 -7.70 -1.59
CA TRP A 78 -12.14 -7.10 -1.04
C TRP A 78 -11.98 -6.64 0.42
N PHE A 79 -11.12 -7.31 1.18
CA PHE A 79 -10.74 -6.89 2.53
C PHE A 79 -9.75 -5.71 2.53
N LEU A 80 -8.94 -5.55 1.48
CA LEU A 80 -7.96 -4.47 1.32
C LEU A 80 -8.62 -3.11 1.01
N ILE A 81 -9.75 -3.10 0.30
CA ILE A 81 -10.45 -1.84 -0.06
C ILE A 81 -10.87 -1.05 1.19
N PRO A 82 -11.57 -1.63 2.18
CA PRO A 82 -11.90 -0.94 3.43
C PRO A 82 -10.68 -0.41 4.18
N TYR A 83 -9.58 -1.18 4.20
CA TYR A 83 -8.33 -0.73 4.83
C TYR A 83 -7.81 0.55 4.19
N MET A 84 -7.73 0.58 2.85
CA MET A 84 -7.19 1.73 2.12
C MET A 84 -8.06 2.99 2.32
N VAL A 85 -9.37 2.83 2.39
CA VAL A 85 -10.30 3.93 2.71
C VAL A 85 -10.12 4.41 4.16
N TYR A 86 -10.02 3.46 5.09
CA TYR A 86 -9.75 3.76 6.50
C TYR A 86 -8.40 4.46 6.71
N ASP A 87 -7.32 3.99 6.08
CA ASP A 87 -5.97 4.52 6.27
C ASP A 87 -5.88 5.98 5.79
N PHE A 88 -6.52 6.29 4.64
CA PHE A 88 -6.67 7.66 4.15
C PHE A 88 -7.44 8.55 5.15
N TYR A 89 -8.53 8.04 5.71
CA TYR A 89 -9.30 8.75 6.73
C TYR A 89 -8.52 8.95 8.04
N ALA A 90 -7.83 7.92 8.53
CA ALA A 90 -7.05 7.96 9.76
C ALA A 90 -5.87 8.94 9.66
N MET A 91 -5.20 8.99 8.49
CA MET A 91 -4.16 9.98 8.22
C MET A 91 -4.71 11.41 8.22
N TYR A 92 -5.88 11.64 7.62
CA TYR A 92 -6.55 12.94 7.67
C TYR A 92 -6.91 13.33 9.10
N LEU A 93 -7.44 12.38 9.88
CA LEU A 93 -7.81 12.61 11.27
C LEU A 93 -6.60 12.91 12.17
N CYS A 94 -5.46 12.25 11.95
CA CYS A 94 -4.22 12.56 12.65
C CYS A 94 -3.73 13.99 12.36
N GLU A 95 -3.78 14.42 11.10
CA GLU A 95 -3.44 15.79 10.70
C GLU A 95 -4.42 16.81 11.30
N TRP A 96 -5.71 16.47 11.34
CA TRP A 96 -6.74 17.28 11.97
C TRP A 96 -6.48 17.47 13.47
N TYR A 97 -6.19 16.40 14.21
CA TYR A 97 -5.85 16.51 15.63
C TYR A 97 -4.58 17.33 15.85
N ARG A 98 -3.55 17.12 15.04
CA ARG A 98 -2.27 17.84 15.13
C ARG A 98 -2.43 19.35 14.86
N THR A 99 -3.26 19.73 13.90
CA THR A 99 -3.52 21.14 13.58
C THR A 99 -4.48 21.81 14.56
N ARG A 100 -5.46 21.06 15.09
CA ARG A 100 -6.36 21.53 16.15
C ARG A 100 -5.61 21.93 17.42
N ASP A 101 -4.54 21.22 17.75
CA ASP A 101 -3.68 21.51 18.90
C ASP A 101 -2.80 22.77 18.69
N GLN A 102 -2.39 23.05 17.45
CA GLN A 102 -1.45 24.14 17.14
C GLN A 102 -2.08 25.51 16.83
N ASN A 103 -3.29 25.58 16.25
CA ASN A 103 -4.16 26.77 16.14
C ASN A 103 -5.34 26.48 15.19
N ARG A 104 -6.51 27.07 15.48
CA ARG A 104 -7.79 26.86 14.78
C ARG A 104 -7.76 27.34 13.31
N LYS A 105 -7.17 26.56 12.41
CA LYS A 105 -7.21 26.79 10.95
C LYS A 105 -8.46 26.17 10.32
N ASP A 106 -8.99 26.84 9.30
CA ASP A 106 -10.20 26.43 8.59
C ASP A 106 -10.08 25.01 8.02
N PRO A 107 -11.15 24.18 8.07
CA PRO A 107 -11.10 22.78 7.66
C PRO A 107 -10.60 22.57 6.22
N LEU A 108 -11.01 23.47 5.32
CA LEU A 108 -10.59 23.43 3.91
C LEU A 108 -9.10 23.70 3.74
N THR A 109 -8.54 24.63 4.54
CA THR A 109 -7.12 24.97 4.47
C THR A 109 -6.26 23.85 5.05
N THR A 110 -6.73 23.17 6.10
CA THR A 110 -6.09 21.97 6.64
C THR A 110 -6.12 20.82 5.63
N PHE A 111 -7.26 20.58 4.98
CA PHE A 111 -7.37 19.55 3.94
C PHE A 111 -6.47 19.83 2.73
N ARG A 112 -6.41 21.08 2.25
CA ARG A 112 -5.53 21.48 1.14
C ARG A 112 -4.05 21.35 1.50
N ASN A 113 -3.68 21.72 2.72
CA ASN A 113 -2.31 21.56 3.22
C ASN A 113 -1.93 20.09 3.40
N PHE A 114 -2.86 19.26 3.89
CA PHE A 114 -2.70 17.81 3.98
C PHE A 114 -2.47 17.19 2.60
N LEU A 115 -3.31 17.55 1.62
CA LEU A 115 -3.15 17.08 0.24
C LEU A 115 -1.80 17.47 -0.34
N SER A 116 -1.37 18.70 -0.14
CA SER A 116 -0.11 19.22 -0.69
C SER A 116 1.13 18.63 -0.02
N LYS A 117 1.12 18.42 1.31
CA LYS A 117 2.24 17.82 2.04
C LYS A 117 2.35 16.32 1.79
N ASN A 118 1.22 15.61 1.72
CA ASN A 118 1.19 14.14 1.61
C ASN A 118 0.86 13.65 0.20
N ARG A 119 1.09 14.47 -0.85
CA ARG A 119 0.76 14.15 -2.25
C ARG A 119 1.21 12.75 -2.64
N LEU A 120 2.44 12.37 -2.30
CA LEU A 120 3.00 11.06 -2.67
C LEU A 120 2.18 9.90 -2.08
N MET A 121 1.86 9.97 -0.79
CA MET A 121 1.08 8.93 -0.10
C MET A 121 -0.36 8.91 -0.58
N ILE A 122 -0.97 10.07 -0.81
CA ILE A 122 -2.37 10.16 -1.26
C ILE A 122 -2.51 9.65 -2.70
N THR A 123 -1.62 10.09 -3.60
CA THR A 123 -1.57 9.60 -4.98
C THR A 123 -1.32 8.09 -5.00
N HIS A 124 -0.44 7.56 -4.14
CA HIS A 124 -0.22 6.13 -4.01
C HIS A 124 -1.50 5.36 -3.63
N HIS A 125 -2.24 5.81 -2.62
CA HIS A 125 -3.49 5.14 -2.19
C HIS A 125 -4.59 5.26 -3.24
N ALA A 126 -4.70 6.42 -3.89
CA ALA A 126 -5.66 6.62 -4.98
C ALA A 126 -5.37 5.70 -6.18
N VAL A 127 -4.11 5.55 -6.58
CA VAL A 127 -3.72 4.65 -7.67
C VAL A 127 -4.00 3.19 -7.29
N ILE A 128 -3.76 2.77 -6.05
CA ILE A 128 -4.09 1.41 -5.60
C ILE A 128 -5.60 1.16 -5.65
N LEU A 129 -6.40 2.09 -5.11
CA LEU A 129 -7.86 1.95 -5.03
C LEU A 129 -8.55 2.02 -6.39
N PHE A 130 -8.17 2.97 -7.25
CA PHE A 130 -8.90 3.26 -8.49
C PHE A 130 -8.29 2.60 -9.73
N VAL A 131 -7.04 2.17 -9.68
CA VAL A 131 -6.38 1.50 -10.82
C VAL A 131 -6.16 0.03 -10.52
N LEU A 132 -5.38 -0.32 -9.50
CA LEU A 132 -5.00 -1.71 -9.24
C LEU A 132 -6.18 -2.63 -8.85
N VAL A 133 -7.13 -2.14 -8.05
CA VAL A 133 -8.29 -2.94 -7.64
C VAL A 133 -9.20 -3.28 -8.84
N PRO A 134 -9.64 -2.34 -9.69
CA PRO A 134 -10.42 -2.67 -10.88
C PRO A 134 -9.67 -3.59 -11.86
N VAL A 135 -8.39 -3.31 -12.09
CA VAL A 135 -7.47 -4.08 -12.97
C VAL A 135 -7.37 -5.55 -12.55
N THR A 136 -7.36 -5.84 -11.24
CA THR A 136 -7.31 -7.22 -10.72
C THR A 136 -8.66 -7.94 -10.76
N GLN A 137 -9.77 -7.20 -10.77
CA GLN A 137 -11.13 -7.76 -10.83
C GLN A 137 -11.64 -7.97 -12.27
N LEU A 138 -11.12 -7.23 -13.25
CA LEU A 138 -11.51 -7.37 -14.66
C LEU A 138 -11.21 -8.79 -15.16
N LYS A 139 -12.27 -9.57 -15.41
CA LYS A 139 -12.21 -10.86 -16.12
C LYS A 139 -11.78 -10.59 -17.55
N GLN A 140 -10.82 -11.37 -18.06
CA GLN A 140 -10.32 -11.28 -19.43
C GLN A 140 -11.47 -11.37 -20.43
N GLN A 141 -11.73 -10.28 -21.16
CA GLN A 141 -12.74 -10.26 -22.23
C GLN A 141 -12.14 -9.82 -23.57
N HIS A 142 -11.01 -9.09 -23.61
CA HIS A 142 -10.31 -8.77 -24.86
C HIS A 142 -8.78 -8.81 -24.71
N THR A 143 -8.08 -9.43 -25.66
CA THR A 143 -6.61 -9.59 -25.68
C THR A 143 -5.86 -8.26 -25.55
N LEU A 144 -6.39 -7.18 -26.14
CA LEU A 144 -5.80 -5.83 -26.06
C LEU A 144 -5.95 -5.24 -24.64
N LEU A 145 -7.15 -5.28 -24.07
CA LEU A 145 -7.40 -4.82 -22.71
C LEU A 145 -6.55 -5.59 -21.71
N TYR A 146 -6.36 -6.90 -21.91
CA TYR A 146 -5.51 -7.71 -21.04
C TYR A 146 -4.02 -7.34 -21.14
N LYS A 147 -3.51 -7.03 -22.34
CA LYS A 147 -2.13 -6.53 -22.52
C LYS A 147 -1.93 -5.16 -21.88
N VAL A 148 -2.85 -4.23 -22.11
CA VAL A 148 -2.84 -2.89 -21.52
C VAL A 148 -2.93 -2.99 -19.99
N ASN A 149 -3.81 -3.82 -19.45
CA ASN A 149 -3.94 -4.11 -18.02
C ASN A 149 -2.64 -4.67 -17.42
N GLY A 150 -1.96 -5.55 -18.15
CA GLY A 150 -0.65 -6.09 -17.78
C GLY A 150 0.44 -5.01 -17.71
N ILE A 151 0.53 -4.15 -18.73
CA ILE A 151 1.47 -3.02 -18.76
C ILE A 151 1.16 -2.04 -17.62
N ILE A 152 -0.09 -1.66 -17.44
CA ILE A 152 -0.53 -0.75 -16.36
C ILE A 152 -0.16 -1.35 -15.00
N THR A 153 -0.42 -2.64 -14.77
CA THR A 153 -0.05 -3.31 -13.51
C THR A 153 1.47 -3.27 -13.29
N LEU A 154 2.26 -3.57 -14.33
CA LEU A 154 3.72 -3.62 -14.25
C LEU A 154 4.31 -2.23 -13.96
N THR A 155 3.89 -1.22 -14.73
CA THR A 155 4.32 0.17 -14.57
C THR A 155 3.91 0.72 -13.21
N THR A 156 2.69 0.43 -12.76
CA THR A 156 2.21 0.86 -11.45
C THR A 156 2.99 0.18 -10.32
N PHE A 157 3.25 -1.13 -10.42
CA PHE A 157 4.02 -1.85 -9.40
C PHE A 157 5.46 -1.33 -9.30
N LEU A 158 6.12 -1.08 -10.44
CA LEU A 158 7.47 -0.52 -10.46
C LEU A 158 7.52 0.87 -9.82
N SER A 159 6.66 1.78 -10.28
CA SER A 159 6.66 3.18 -9.84
C SER A 159 6.22 3.35 -8.39
N CYS A 160 5.14 2.68 -7.98
CA CYS A 160 4.52 2.91 -6.68
C CYS A 160 5.15 2.10 -5.55
N ARG A 161 5.80 0.97 -5.82
CA ARG A 161 6.31 0.06 -4.79
C ARG A 161 7.83 -0.05 -4.81
N ILE A 162 8.45 -0.24 -5.98
CA ILE A 162 9.91 -0.38 -6.07
C ILE A 162 10.61 0.98 -6.04
N LEU A 163 10.23 1.92 -6.92
CA LEU A 163 10.90 3.22 -7.05
C LEU A 163 10.65 4.18 -5.88
N LEU A 164 9.63 3.90 -5.06
CA LEU A 164 9.34 4.69 -3.86
C LEU A 164 10.45 4.55 -2.81
N PHE A 165 11.11 3.39 -2.70
CA PHE A 165 12.23 3.19 -1.76
C PHE A 165 13.48 4.01 -2.12
N PRO A 166 14.02 3.97 -3.37
CA PRO A 166 15.08 4.88 -3.80
C PRO A 166 14.70 6.35 -3.66
N PHE A 167 13.46 6.73 -3.99
CA PHE A 167 12.98 8.11 -3.83
C PHE A 167 13.00 8.57 -2.36
N MET A 168 12.60 7.70 -1.43
CA MET A 168 12.66 7.99 0.01
C MET A 168 14.11 8.23 0.47
N TYR A 169 15.05 7.40 0.03
CA TYR A 169 16.48 7.57 0.35
C TYR A 169 17.04 8.85 -0.28
N TRP A 170 16.64 9.16 -1.51
CA TRP A 170 17.01 10.41 -2.18
C TRP A 170 16.53 11.64 -1.40
N SER A 171 15.25 11.66 -1.04
CA SER A 171 14.63 12.78 -0.34
C SER A 171 15.26 12.99 1.03
N TYR A 172 15.56 11.91 1.75
CA TYR A 172 16.32 11.97 3.01
C TYR A 172 17.73 12.52 2.79
N GLY A 173 18.44 12.05 1.76
CA GLY A 173 19.77 12.56 1.40
C GLY A 173 19.75 14.05 1.11
N GLN A 174 18.75 14.54 0.37
CA GLN A 174 18.59 15.96 0.08
C GLN A 174 18.32 16.80 1.34
N GLN A 175 17.56 16.27 2.31
CA GLN A 175 17.30 16.94 3.59
C GLN A 175 18.55 17.02 4.49
N GLN A 176 19.44 16.03 4.41
CA GLN A 176 20.67 15.96 5.21
C GLN A 176 21.91 16.48 4.46
N GLY A 177 21.75 16.93 3.21
CA GLY A 177 22.88 17.36 2.36
C GLY A 177 23.84 16.22 1.97
N LEU A 178 23.38 14.97 1.99
CA LEU A 178 24.18 13.78 1.70
C LEU A 178 23.93 13.27 0.28
N ASN A 179 24.97 12.73 -0.36
CA ASN A 179 24.82 12.02 -1.62
C ASN A 179 24.03 10.72 -1.43
N MET A 180 23.24 10.31 -2.43
CA MET A 180 22.36 9.12 -2.35
C MET A 180 23.07 7.85 -1.88
N PHE A 181 24.34 7.65 -2.26
CA PHE A 181 25.14 6.48 -1.87
C PHE A 181 25.62 6.51 -0.42
N GLN A 182 25.64 7.67 0.22
CA GLN A 182 26.06 7.84 1.62
C GLN A 182 24.88 7.67 2.59
N VAL A 183 23.65 7.82 2.10
CA VAL A 183 22.41 7.69 2.88
C VAL A 183 22.31 6.34 3.62
N PRO A 184 22.59 5.17 2.99
CA PRO A 184 22.52 3.88 3.70
C PRO A 184 23.51 3.77 4.86
N PHE A 185 24.64 4.48 4.82
CA PHE A 185 25.64 4.43 5.89
C PHE A 185 25.32 5.39 7.04
N HIS A 186 24.43 6.35 6.81
CA HIS A 186 23.99 7.32 7.82
C HIS A 186 22.72 6.88 8.56
N ILE A 187 21.83 6.16 7.86
CA ILE A 187 20.62 5.59 8.45
C ILE A 187 21.01 4.41 9.37
N PRO A 188 20.39 4.25 10.56
CA PRO A 188 20.63 3.11 11.43
C PRO A 188 20.52 1.77 10.70
N PHE A 189 21.48 0.87 10.94
CA PHE A 189 21.56 -0.43 10.25
C PHE A 189 20.25 -1.22 10.28
N PHE A 190 19.56 -1.24 11.42
CA PHE A 190 18.27 -1.92 11.57
C PHE A 190 17.21 -1.41 10.58
N CYS A 191 17.17 -0.09 10.33
CA CYS A 191 16.23 0.50 9.38
C CYS A 191 16.55 0.07 7.94
N ASN A 192 17.83 0.01 7.56
CA ASN A 192 18.24 -0.48 6.24
C ASN A 192 17.91 -1.97 6.06
N VAL A 193 18.14 -2.79 7.09
CA VAL A 193 17.79 -4.22 7.07
C VAL A 193 16.27 -4.40 6.95
N ALA A 194 15.49 -3.70 7.76
CA ALA A 194 14.03 -3.74 7.66
C ALA A 194 13.54 -3.32 6.26
N ASN A 195 14.14 -2.28 5.69
CA ASN A 195 13.84 -1.82 4.35
C ASN A 195 14.21 -2.85 3.27
N ALA A 196 15.34 -3.52 3.42
CA ALA A 196 15.77 -4.61 2.55
C ALA A 196 14.81 -5.81 2.61
N PHE A 197 14.36 -6.18 3.80
CA PHE A 197 13.32 -7.21 3.98
C PHE A 197 11.99 -6.83 3.33
N LEU A 198 11.64 -5.55 3.28
CA LEU A 198 10.41 -5.08 2.63
C LEU A 198 10.54 -5.05 1.10
N ILE A 199 11.69 -4.66 0.54
CA ILE A 199 11.89 -4.52 -0.92
C ILE A 199 12.20 -5.86 -1.60
N ALA A 200 12.88 -6.79 -0.94
CA ALA A 200 13.25 -8.09 -1.49
C ALA A 200 12.07 -8.89 -2.06
N PRO A 201 10.94 -9.10 -1.35
CA PRO A 201 9.79 -9.77 -1.93
C PRO A 201 9.17 -8.96 -3.07
N GLN A 202 9.19 -7.62 -3.01
CA GLN A 202 8.63 -6.78 -4.07
C GLN A 202 9.42 -6.93 -5.38
N ILE A 203 10.75 -6.98 -5.33
CA ILE A 203 11.60 -7.23 -6.50
C ILE A 203 11.35 -8.63 -7.07
N TYR A 204 11.19 -9.63 -6.21
CA TYR A 204 10.85 -10.99 -6.64
C TYR A 204 9.51 -11.02 -7.38
N TRP A 205 8.46 -10.42 -6.82
CA TRP A 205 7.14 -10.33 -7.45
C TRP A 205 7.18 -9.57 -8.77
N PHE A 206 7.92 -8.47 -8.84
CA PHE A 206 8.10 -7.73 -10.10
C PHE A 206 8.77 -8.59 -11.17
N SER A 207 9.77 -9.38 -10.79
CA SER A 207 10.44 -10.31 -11.72
C SER A 207 9.48 -11.38 -12.25
N LEU A 208 8.56 -11.88 -11.41
CA LEU A 208 7.50 -12.81 -11.84
C LEU A 208 6.49 -12.13 -12.77
N LEU A 209 6.09 -10.89 -12.49
CA LEU A 209 5.19 -10.11 -13.34
C LEU A 209 5.83 -9.80 -14.70
N CYS A 210 7.12 -9.45 -14.74
CA CYS A 210 7.88 -9.30 -15.98
C CYS A 210 7.89 -10.60 -16.80
N LYS A 211 8.19 -11.75 -16.15
CA LYS A 211 8.15 -13.07 -16.83
C LYS A 211 6.77 -13.39 -17.39
N LYS A 212 5.70 -13.02 -16.70
CA LYS A 212 4.32 -13.17 -17.18
C LYS A 212 4.03 -12.26 -18.37
N ALA A 213 4.48 -11.00 -18.31
CA ALA A 213 4.31 -10.04 -19.39
C ALA A 213 5.04 -10.51 -20.65
N VAL A 214 6.30 -10.95 -20.54
CA VAL A 214 7.08 -11.50 -21.66
C VAL A 214 6.35 -12.68 -22.31
N ARG A 215 5.91 -13.69 -21.52
CA ARG A 215 5.11 -14.81 -22.06
C ARG A 215 3.83 -14.35 -22.78
N LEU A 216 3.17 -13.31 -22.27
CA LEU A 216 1.96 -12.76 -22.87
C LEU A 216 2.22 -12.05 -24.21
N PHE A 217 3.36 -11.37 -24.34
CA PHE A 217 3.76 -10.71 -25.58
C PHE A 217 4.34 -11.69 -26.60
N ASP A 218 5.11 -12.69 -26.15
CA ASP A 218 5.70 -13.75 -27.00
C ASP A 218 4.64 -14.69 -27.58
N SER A 219 3.55 -14.95 -26.84
CA SER A 219 2.43 -15.79 -27.34
C SER A 219 1.56 -15.08 -28.40
N ALA A 220 1.86 -13.81 -28.73
CA ALA A 220 0.98 -12.95 -29.51
C ALA A 220 1.39 -12.64 -30.98
N PRO A 221 2.43 -13.25 -31.58
CA PRO A 221 2.57 -13.26 -33.02
C PRO A 221 2.76 -14.71 -33.53
N ALA A 222 1.72 -15.53 -33.52
CA ALA A 222 1.70 -16.82 -34.22
C ALA A 222 0.34 -17.11 -34.87
N LYS A 223 -0.34 -16.05 -35.35
CA LYS A 223 -1.51 -16.22 -36.24
C LYS A 223 -1.61 -15.09 -37.26
N LYS A 224 -0.59 -15.00 -38.10
CA LYS A 224 -0.70 -14.54 -39.48
C LYS A 224 0.30 -15.40 -40.24
N ASP A 225 -0.22 -16.43 -40.89
CA ASP A 225 0.27 -17.03 -42.14
C ASP A 225 -0.46 -18.37 -42.31
N GLY A 226 -1.27 -18.46 -43.37
CA GLY A 226 -2.17 -19.56 -43.71
C GLY A 226 -3.46 -19.04 -44.30
#